data_AF-A0A2S5GCX7-F1
#
_entry.id   AF-A0A2S5GCX7-F1
#
_cell.length_a   1.000
_cell.length_b   1.000
_cell.length_c   1.000
_cell.angle_alpha   90.00
_cell.angle_beta   90.00
_cell.angle_gamma   90.00
#
_symmetry.space_group_name_H-M   'P 1'
#
loop_
_entity.id
_entity.type
_entity.pdbx_description
1 polymer ?
#
loop_
_entity_poly.entity_id
_entity_poly.type
_entity_poly.pdbx_seq_one_letter_code
_entity_poly.pdbx_strand_id
1 'polypeptide(L)'
;MRSYWLAGVWICALAAGLFFVFNQALLNEEPAVAAFSQLSAVEKEQEIQQVREFNGALQEEGELYDQFTKELNDRGFAPYRIRGTAYSTDHMELTIYLYDHIVNEKQETELQSLFSELIIRNGLTPERFKLTVQK
;
A
#
# COMPACT_ATOMS: atom_id res chain seq x y z
N MET A 1 -17.79 -19.61 -50.16
CA MET A 1 -16.93 -20.15 -49.06
C MET A 1 -15.65 -19.32 -48.93
N ARG A 2 -15.72 -18.10 -48.35
CA ARG A 2 -14.52 -17.24 -48.14
C ARG A 2 -14.53 -16.45 -46.82
N SER A 3 -15.58 -16.55 -46.01
CA SER A 3 -15.77 -15.70 -44.82
C SER A 3 -15.23 -16.30 -43.51
N TYR A 4 -14.86 -17.59 -43.50
CA TYR A 4 -14.41 -18.29 -42.27
C TYR A 4 -12.92 -18.07 -41.93
N TRP A 5 -12.11 -17.63 -42.89
CA TRP A 5 -10.67 -17.41 -42.67
C TRP A 5 -10.38 -16.11 -41.92
N LEU A 6 -11.21 -15.08 -42.09
CA LEU A 6 -11.04 -13.80 -41.41
C LEU A 6 -11.41 -13.91 -39.92
N ALA A 7 -12.46 -14.66 -39.59
CA ALA A 7 -12.91 -14.83 -38.20
C ALA A 7 -11.86 -15.54 -37.32
N GLY A 8 -11.13 -16.52 -37.87
CA GLY A 8 -10.07 -17.23 -37.13
C GLY A 8 -8.87 -16.36 -36.77
N VAL A 9 -8.47 -15.44 -37.66
CA VAL A 9 -7.35 -14.50 -37.40
C VAL A 9 -7.69 -13.53 -36.27
N TRP A 10 -8.92 -13.04 -36.22
CA TRP A 10 -9.37 -12.15 -35.14
C TRP A 10 -9.42 -12.84 -33.77
N ILE A 11 -9.82 -14.12 -33.73
CA ILE A 11 -9.85 -14.89 -32.48
C ILE A 11 -8.43 -15.14 -31.95
N CYS A 12 -7.48 -15.47 -32.83
CA CYS A 12 -6.07 -15.64 -32.44
C CYS A 12 -5.42 -14.33 -31.96
N ALA A 13 -5.74 -13.20 -32.60
CA ALA A 13 -5.26 -11.89 -32.17
C ALA A 13 -5.81 -11.48 -30.80
N LEU A 14 -7.10 -11.76 -30.54
CA LEU A 14 -7.72 -11.54 -29.23
C LEU A 14 -7.11 -12.43 -28.13
N ALA A 15 -6.87 -13.70 -28.43
CA ALA A 15 -6.23 -14.63 -27.48
C ALA A 15 -4.79 -14.21 -27.16
N ALA A 16 -4.02 -13.76 -28.15
CA ALA A 16 -2.66 -13.25 -27.94
C ALA A 16 -2.65 -11.95 -27.12
N GLY A 17 -3.60 -11.05 -27.36
CA GLY A 17 -3.77 -9.83 -26.57
C GLY A 17 -4.12 -10.11 -25.11
N LEU A 18 -5.06 -11.03 -24.86
CA LEU A 18 -5.43 -11.46 -23.51
C LEU A 18 -4.26 -12.14 -22.78
N PHE A 19 -3.49 -12.98 -23.48
CA PHE A 19 -2.29 -13.59 -22.91
C PHE A 19 -1.24 -12.54 -22.53
N PHE A 20 -1.02 -11.53 -23.38
CA PHE A 20 -0.05 -10.47 -23.11
C PHE A 20 -0.47 -9.59 -21.91
N VAL A 21 -1.75 -9.24 -21.81
CA VAL A 21 -2.29 -8.50 -20.66
C VAL A 21 -2.21 -9.31 -19.37
N PHE A 22 -2.54 -10.61 -19.43
CA PHE A 22 -2.43 -11.51 -18.28
C PHE A 22 -0.98 -11.66 -17.82
N ASN A 23 -0.03 -11.76 -18.75
CA ASN A 23 1.39 -11.87 -18.44
C ASN A 23 1.95 -10.57 -17.83
N GLN A 24 1.49 -9.40 -18.29
CA GLN A 24 1.85 -8.14 -17.63
C GLN A 24 1.22 -7.98 -16.24
N ALA A 25 0.00 -8.48 -16.00
CA ALA A 25 -0.61 -8.47 -14.68
C ALA A 25 0.17 -9.34 -13.67
N LEU A 26 0.67 -10.51 -14.11
CA LEU A 26 1.53 -11.40 -13.32
C LEU A 26 2.90 -10.79 -12.98
N LEU A 27 3.45 -9.98 -13.88
CA LEU A 27 4.75 -9.30 -13.68
C LEU A 27 4.65 -8.04 -12.80
N ASN A 28 3.45 -7.51 -12.59
CA ASN A 28 3.18 -6.31 -11.81
C ASN A 28 2.63 -6.62 -10.40
N GLU A 29 2.64 -7.89 -9.96
CA GLU A 29 2.43 -8.15 -8.53
C GLU A 29 3.55 -7.48 -7.74
N GLU A 30 3.18 -6.55 -6.85
CA GLU A 30 4.16 -5.84 -6.02
C GLU A 30 5.05 -6.87 -5.29
N PRO A 31 6.38 -6.65 -5.27
CA PRO A 31 7.35 -7.66 -4.82
C PRO A 31 7.11 -8.18 -3.40
N ALA A 32 6.45 -7.39 -2.55
CA ALA A 32 6.07 -7.78 -1.19
C ALA A 32 4.98 -8.87 -1.15
N VAL A 33 3.99 -8.83 -2.05
CA VAL A 33 2.86 -9.78 -2.09
C VAL A 33 3.33 -11.13 -2.63
N ALA A 34 4.18 -11.09 -3.68
CA ALA A 34 4.79 -12.29 -4.25
C ALA A 34 5.67 -13.02 -3.23
N ALA A 35 6.48 -12.28 -2.46
CA ALA A 35 7.34 -12.85 -1.42
C ALA A 35 6.54 -13.51 -0.28
N PHE A 36 5.50 -12.86 0.25
CA PHE A 36 4.66 -13.42 1.31
C PHE A 36 3.93 -14.68 0.85
N SER A 37 3.45 -14.72 -0.40
CA SER A 37 2.72 -15.88 -0.94
C SER A 37 3.56 -17.16 -0.99
N GLN A 38 4.89 -17.02 -1.16
CA GLN A 38 5.86 -18.11 -1.29
C GLN A 38 6.33 -18.68 0.05
N LEU A 39 6.02 -18.00 1.18
CA LEU A 39 6.38 -18.47 2.51
C LEU A 39 5.60 -19.73 2.91
N SER A 40 6.26 -20.62 3.66
CA SER A 40 5.61 -21.77 4.30
C SER A 40 4.57 -21.31 5.33
N ALA A 41 3.63 -22.19 5.69
CA ALA A 41 2.59 -21.85 6.67
C ALA A 41 3.17 -21.42 8.04
N VAL A 42 4.34 -21.94 8.43
CA VAL A 42 5.02 -21.58 9.68
C VAL A 42 5.66 -20.20 9.58
N GLU A 43 6.29 -19.88 8.46
CA GLU A 43 6.89 -18.57 8.20
C GLU A 43 5.82 -17.47 8.09
N LYS A 44 4.68 -17.78 7.46
CA LYS A 44 3.52 -16.88 7.42
C LYS A 44 2.97 -16.57 8.81
N GLU A 45 2.81 -17.59 9.65
CA GLU A 45 2.31 -17.38 11.01
C GLU A 45 3.28 -16.54 11.85
N GLN A 46 4.59 -16.75 11.70
CA GLN A 46 5.61 -15.95 12.37
C GLN A 46 5.61 -14.50 11.89
N GLU A 47 5.51 -14.24 10.59
CA GLU A 47 5.40 -12.87 10.08
C GLU A 47 4.10 -12.20 10.52
N ILE A 48 2.96 -12.91 10.48
CA ILE A 48 1.68 -12.37 10.98
C ILE A 48 1.77 -12.02 12.46
N GLN A 49 2.43 -12.86 13.26
CA GLN A 49 2.63 -12.62 14.68
C GLN A 49 3.54 -11.40 14.92
N GLN A 50 4.63 -11.27 14.17
CA GLN A 50 5.51 -10.10 14.23
C GLN A 50 4.80 -8.81 13.78
N VAL A 51 3.95 -8.89 12.74
CA VAL A 51 3.11 -7.78 12.29
C VAL A 51 2.08 -7.39 13.35
N ARG A 52 1.50 -8.35 14.08
CA ARG A 52 0.60 -8.06 15.20
C ARG A 52 1.33 -7.43 16.38
N GLU A 53 2.49 -7.96 16.75
CA GLU A 53 3.32 -7.42 17.82
C GLU A 53 3.81 -6.01 17.47
N PHE A 54 4.11 -5.76 16.20
CA PHE A 54 4.50 -4.44 15.71
C PHE A 54 3.32 -3.45 15.62
N ASN A 55 2.14 -3.87 15.15
CA ASN A 55 0.93 -3.05 15.24
C ASN A 55 0.55 -2.78 16.71
N GLY A 56 0.78 -3.77 17.57
CA GLY A 56 0.70 -3.63 19.02
C GLY A 56 1.68 -2.59 19.52
N ALA A 57 2.94 -2.63 19.12
CA ALA A 57 3.96 -1.64 19.47
C ALA A 57 3.62 -0.24 18.95
N LEU A 58 3.11 -0.08 17.73
CA LEU A 58 2.64 1.21 17.21
C LEU A 58 1.39 1.75 17.92
N GLN A 59 0.62 0.88 18.60
CA GLN A 59 -0.55 1.24 19.42
C GLN A 59 -0.22 1.40 20.92
N GLU A 60 0.77 0.66 21.44
CA GLU A 60 1.20 0.63 22.84
C GLU A 60 2.34 1.62 23.13
N GLU A 61 3.25 1.87 22.16
CA GLU A 61 4.08 3.08 22.13
C GLU A 61 3.20 4.24 21.68
N GLY A 62 2.39 4.74 22.61
CA GLY A 62 1.26 5.64 22.40
C GLY A 62 1.61 7.05 21.89
N GLU A 63 2.33 7.18 20.78
CA GLU A 63 2.73 8.50 20.28
C GLU A 63 2.72 8.65 18.76
N LEU A 64 3.08 7.67 17.91
CA LEU A 64 3.18 7.97 16.47
C LEU A 64 1.81 8.20 15.79
N TYR A 65 0.88 7.25 15.95
CA TYR A 65 -0.47 7.38 15.39
C TYR A 65 -1.23 8.54 16.03
N ASP A 66 -1.09 8.73 17.34
CA ASP A 66 -1.79 9.79 18.07
C ASP A 66 -1.21 11.18 17.76
N GLN A 67 0.12 11.32 17.62
CA GLN A 67 0.74 12.56 17.15
C GLN A 67 0.34 12.87 15.71
N PHE A 68 0.31 11.85 14.86
CA PHE A 68 -0.05 12.06 13.46
C PHE A 68 -1.52 12.45 13.31
N THR A 69 -2.44 11.75 13.98
CA THR A 69 -3.87 12.11 14.00
C THR A 69 -4.10 13.50 14.59
N LYS A 70 -3.38 13.87 15.65
CA LYS A 70 -3.42 15.22 16.20
C LYS A 70 -2.99 16.28 15.17
N GLU A 71 -1.86 16.08 14.50
CA GLU A 71 -1.37 17.01 13.47
C GLU A 71 -2.33 17.12 12.28
N LEU A 72 -2.96 16.01 11.86
CA LEU A 72 -4.00 16.03 10.83
C LEU A 72 -5.20 16.88 11.25
N ASN A 73 -5.64 16.76 12.51
CA ASN A 73 -6.75 17.54 13.05
C ASN A 73 -6.39 19.02 13.18
N ASP A 74 -5.19 19.33 13.70
CA ASP A 74 -4.72 20.70 13.89
C ASP A 74 -4.57 21.46 12.56
N ARG A 75 -4.29 20.73 11.47
CA ARG A 75 -4.22 21.27 10.10
C ARG A 75 -5.54 21.24 9.34
N GLY A 76 -6.61 20.73 9.96
CA GLY A 76 -7.96 20.74 9.39
C GLY A 76 -8.18 19.71 8.27
N PHE A 77 -7.49 18.58 8.31
CA PHE A 77 -7.68 17.46 7.37
C PHE A 77 -8.86 16.54 7.74
N ALA A 78 -9.54 16.81 8.84
CA ALA A 78 -10.71 16.05 9.27
C ALA A 78 -11.93 16.34 8.36
N PRO A 79 -12.76 15.34 8.03
CA PRO A 79 -12.71 13.93 8.45
C PRO A 79 -11.77 13.05 7.59
N TYR A 80 -11.09 12.12 8.25
CA TYR A 80 -10.20 11.16 7.60
C TYR A 80 -10.27 9.76 8.24
N ARG A 81 -9.70 8.76 7.54
CA ARG A 81 -9.45 7.42 8.07
C ARG A 81 -8.02 7.01 7.80
N ILE A 82 -7.35 6.40 8.78
CA ILE A 82 -6.00 5.85 8.61
C ILE A 82 -6.08 4.33 8.62
N ARG A 83 -5.31 3.68 7.75
CA ARG A 83 -5.13 2.24 7.69
C ARG A 83 -3.64 1.91 7.64
N GLY A 84 -3.12 1.27 8.68
CA GLY A 84 -1.80 0.65 8.63
C GLY A 84 -1.87 -0.77 8.07
N THR A 85 -0.92 -1.09 7.20
CA THR A 85 -0.67 -2.44 6.69
C THR A 85 0.82 -2.70 6.81
N ALA A 86 1.22 -3.65 7.64
CA ALA A 86 2.60 -4.12 7.66
C ALA A 86 2.69 -5.41 6.86
N TYR A 87 3.54 -5.42 5.83
CA TYR A 87 3.79 -6.59 4.99
C TYR A 87 5.00 -7.37 5.51
N SER A 88 5.97 -6.69 6.11
CA SER A 88 7.12 -7.28 6.81
C SER A 88 7.67 -6.28 7.84
N THR A 89 8.72 -6.68 8.58
CA THR A 89 9.44 -5.79 9.50
C THR A 89 10.16 -4.62 8.80
N ASP A 90 10.42 -4.76 7.50
CA ASP A 90 11.11 -3.78 6.68
C ASP A 90 10.18 -3.00 5.74
N HIS A 91 8.93 -3.43 5.59
CA HIS A 91 7.99 -2.79 4.68
C HIS A 91 6.61 -2.60 5.30
N MET A 92 6.32 -1.34 5.59
CA MET A 92 5.09 -0.89 6.22
C MET A 92 4.44 0.18 5.38
N GLU A 93 3.13 0.08 5.21
CA GLU A 93 2.36 1.03 4.45
C GLU A 93 1.27 1.63 5.33
N LEU A 94 1.20 2.96 5.32
CA LEU A 94 0.14 3.73 5.93
C LEU A 94 -0.71 4.31 4.80
N THR A 95 -2.00 4.05 4.80
CA THR A 95 -2.95 4.68 3.89
C THR A 95 -3.85 5.64 4.64
N ILE A 96 -3.90 6.91 4.22
CA ILE A 96 -4.84 7.91 4.72
C ILE A 96 -5.92 8.15 3.68
N TYR A 97 -7.17 8.06 4.08
CA TYR A 97 -8.34 8.43 3.29
C TYR A 97 -8.84 9.78 3.77
N LEU A 98 -8.79 10.81 2.92
CA LEU A 98 -9.32 12.15 3.21
C LEU A 98 -10.69 12.30 2.53
N TYR A 99 -11.77 12.28 3.31
CA TYR A 99 -13.10 12.21 2.75
C TYR A 99 -13.57 13.53 2.10
N ASP A 100 -13.28 14.66 2.75
CA ASP A 100 -13.77 15.98 2.34
C ASP A 100 -12.70 16.84 1.64
N HIS A 101 -11.52 16.28 1.37
CA HIS A 101 -10.42 17.00 0.73
C HIS A 101 -10.17 16.51 -0.71
N ILE A 102 -9.77 17.45 -1.57
CA ILE A 102 -9.24 17.11 -2.88
C ILE A 102 -7.78 16.74 -2.71
N VAL A 103 -7.49 15.44 -2.69
CA VAL A 103 -6.11 14.92 -2.71
C VAL A 103 -5.43 15.44 -3.98
N ASN A 104 -4.46 16.30 -3.78
CA ASN A 104 -3.61 16.86 -4.82
C ASN A 104 -2.15 16.73 -4.38
N GLU A 105 -1.23 16.88 -5.33
CA GLU A 105 0.21 16.71 -5.11
C GLU A 105 0.75 17.53 -3.93
N LYS A 106 0.20 18.74 -3.72
CA LYS A 106 0.58 19.59 -2.58
C LYS A 106 0.18 18.95 -1.24
N GLN A 107 -1.05 18.44 -1.13
CA GLN A 107 -1.52 17.76 0.09
C GLN A 107 -0.78 16.44 0.32
N GLU A 108 -0.53 15.67 -0.73
CA GLU A 108 0.26 14.44 -0.64
C GLU A 108 1.67 14.74 -0.12
N THR A 109 2.33 15.74 -0.70
CA THR A 109 3.68 16.16 -0.27
C THR A 109 3.68 16.65 1.18
N GLU A 110 2.70 17.46 1.58
CA GLU A 110 2.59 17.96 2.94
C GLU A 110 2.43 16.82 3.95
N LEU A 111 1.54 15.87 3.67
CA LEU A 111 1.27 14.74 4.54
C LEU A 111 2.45 13.75 4.59
N GLN A 112 3.13 13.53 3.47
CA GLN A 112 4.36 12.74 3.43
C GLN A 112 5.47 13.38 4.25
N SER A 113 5.66 14.70 4.15
CA SER A 113 6.64 15.42 4.96
C SER A 113 6.30 15.30 6.44
N LEU A 114 5.05 15.57 6.82
CA LEU A 114 4.58 15.46 8.20
C LEU A 114 4.83 14.07 8.79
N PHE A 115 4.47 13.01 8.05
CA PHE A 115 4.65 11.64 8.50
C PHE A 115 6.13 11.26 8.63
N SER A 116 6.95 11.66 7.66
CA SER A 116 8.40 11.40 7.67
C SER A 116 9.08 12.09 8.85
N GLU A 117 8.70 13.34 9.15
CA GLU A 117 9.20 14.08 10.32
C GLU A 117 8.86 13.37 11.62
N LEU A 118 7.64 12.85 11.76
CA LEU A 118 7.22 12.10 12.94
C LEU A 118 7.99 10.79 13.10
N ILE A 119 8.22 10.07 12.01
CA ILE A 119 9.04 8.85 12.02
C ILE A 119 10.46 9.16 12.51
N ILE A 120 11.11 10.17 11.93
CA ILE A 120 12.48 10.57 12.31
C ILE A 120 12.53 11.01 13.78
N ARG A 121 11.54 11.81 14.22
CA ARG A 121 11.45 12.30 15.60
C ARG A 121 11.35 11.17 16.62
N ASN A 122 10.68 10.08 16.26
CA ASN A 122 10.53 8.89 17.10
C ASN A 122 11.70 7.89 16.93
N GLY A 123 12.77 8.26 16.24
CA GLY A 123 13.97 7.41 16.06
C GLY A 123 13.75 6.22 15.13
N LEU A 124 12.71 6.26 14.30
CA LEU A 124 12.36 5.22 13.35
C LEU A 124 13.00 5.49 11.97
N THR A 125 13.14 4.43 11.16
CA THR A 125 13.76 4.53 9.82
C THR A 125 12.70 4.83 8.74
N PRO A 126 12.71 6.02 8.10
CA PRO A 126 11.69 6.43 7.12
C PRO A 126 11.53 5.48 5.93
N GLU A 127 12.63 4.88 5.48
CA GLU A 127 12.63 3.97 4.32
C GLU A 127 11.75 2.72 4.52
N ARG A 128 11.48 2.36 5.77
CA ARG A 128 10.60 1.22 6.10
C ARG A 128 9.12 1.56 6.03
N PHE A 129 8.77 2.85 5.93
CA PHE A 129 7.39 3.32 5.94
C PHE A 129 7.04 4.02 4.64
N LYS A 130 5.93 3.60 4.04
CA LYS A 130 5.33 4.20 2.85
C LYS A 130 4.03 4.87 3.24
N LEU A 131 3.85 6.15 2.89
CA LEU A 131 2.58 6.85 3.05
C LEU A 131 1.85 6.98 1.71
N THR A 132 0.63 6.48 1.66
CA THR A 132 -0.30 6.61 0.54
C THR A 132 -1.49 7.46 0.97
N VAL A 133 -1.81 8.52 0.22
CA VAL A 133 -2.97 9.38 0.49
C VAL A 133 -4.03 9.12 -0.58
N GLN A 134 -5.27 8.91 -0.16
CA GLN A 134 -6.40 8.53 -1.01
C GLN A 134 -7.64 9.36 -0.62
N LYS A 135 -8.62 9.37 -1.52
CA LYS A 135 -9.94 9.96 -1.29
C LYS A 135 -10.97 8.86 -1.04
#